data_AF-A0A653CHQ6-F1
#
_entry.id   AF-A0A653CHQ6-F1
#
_cell.length_a   1.000
_cell.length_b   1.000
_cell.length_c   1.000
_cell.angle_alpha   90.00
_cell.angle_beta   90.00
_cell.angle_gamma   90.00
#
_symmetry.space_group_name_H-M   'P 1'
#
loop_
_entity.id
_entity.type
_entity.pdbx_description
1 polymer ?
#
loop_
_entity_poly.entity_id
_entity_poly.type
_entity_poly.pdbx_seq_one_letter_code
_entity_poly.pdbx_strand_id
1 'polypeptide(L)'
;FSLWEAINQYKNVCKSEILAITDKWLEDQIAKIKHRLSVKLAFHEPRYLKVEYSIYQKRKKELNEHSKTLDCHKKAAEERIKQLKASVAENIAKYTQICDSFRDTSQNFLDSSHKAAFSSAIRMACATLNPTVEKFKSALTQELGHILKEADEFWDELIVSGFLFLHTVKLFREGGNYSTEEVSVLQKSLKKLEATIRKQLDGLINNAKNGIKPFITQLEKRHAEVILTISEVIKEFEHNEHAERLINRTQQQIKDEMYNLKMKQRDINISLKKLVNEFEVNVGKHGYIDTVIEKLDAIFEEFLGFTNIITHPQPVILYSACGQLVSEAKHTEDFLKCLYEDEPPEENNFISKLNIILYRSFYEVQQHSKDFYHKHHRFYREKSAMHHSLDEFMAEVLNKYKGFLVQCEVCWIDSCKEYLDTLQKFRNYRHMYLKTFESVFYKNCEEDFQKTVDEITHDLKEEKKNIEQGNKEMFDKLKALYGHPKNESLLKELEEQYKILFVEYDAKYSRISNLYKVKMLQTEVDNKSRWDFVC
;
A
#
# COMPACT_ATOMS: atom_id res chain seq x y z
N PHE A 1 85.55 146.93 -4.94
CA PHE A 1 85.34 145.51 -5.24
C PHE A 1 86.67 144.87 -5.53
N SER A 2 87.10 143.94 -4.67
CA SER A 2 88.44 143.33 -4.78
C SER A 2 88.44 142.20 -5.83
N LEU A 3 89.57 142.01 -6.51
CA LEU A 3 89.76 140.93 -7.50
C LEU A 3 89.36 139.54 -6.93
N TRP A 4 89.56 139.36 -5.62
CA TRP A 4 89.22 138.12 -4.90
C TRP A 4 87.71 137.87 -4.80
N GLU A 5 86.89 138.90 -4.64
CA GLU A 5 85.42 138.77 -4.64
C GLU A 5 84.89 138.37 -6.02
N ALA A 6 85.48 138.93 -7.08
CA ALA A 6 85.14 138.58 -8.47
C ALA A 6 85.54 137.14 -8.80
N ILE A 7 86.71 136.68 -8.36
CA ILE A 7 87.15 135.28 -8.52
C ILE A 7 86.26 134.32 -7.73
N ASN A 8 85.86 134.67 -6.51
CA ASN A 8 84.93 133.84 -5.72
C ASN A 8 83.52 133.80 -6.29
N GLN A 9 83.00 134.92 -6.80
CA GLN A 9 81.73 134.95 -7.53
C GLN A 9 81.80 134.10 -8.79
N TYR A 10 82.86 134.25 -9.60
CA TYR A 10 83.06 133.43 -10.80
C TYR A 10 83.17 131.94 -10.46
N LYS A 11 83.93 131.57 -9.41
CA LYS A 11 84.02 130.19 -8.92
C LYS A 11 82.67 129.63 -8.47
N ASN A 12 81.84 130.43 -7.79
CA ASN A 12 80.51 130.02 -7.36
C ASN A 12 79.55 129.88 -8.55
N VAL A 13 79.62 130.79 -9.53
CA VAL A 13 78.86 130.70 -10.79
C VAL A 13 79.26 129.45 -11.57
N CYS A 14 80.55 129.22 -11.79
CA CYS A 14 81.04 128.00 -12.43
C CYS A 14 80.64 126.74 -11.65
N LYS A 15 80.68 126.75 -10.32
CA LYS A 15 80.22 125.62 -9.50
C LYS A 15 78.72 125.37 -9.68
N SER A 16 77.90 126.42 -9.68
CA SER A 16 76.45 126.30 -9.92
C SER A 16 76.13 125.85 -11.33
N GLU A 17 76.85 126.32 -12.34
CA GLU A 17 76.69 125.88 -13.74
C GLU A 17 77.13 124.43 -13.91
N ILE A 18 78.26 124.02 -13.34
CA ILE A 18 78.72 122.63 -13.35
C ILE A 18 77.71 121.73 -12.65
N LEU A 19 77.16 122.13 -11.50
CA LEU A 19 76.11 121.36 -10.81
C LEU A 19 74.84 121.27 -11.66
N ALA A 20 74.36 122.37 -12.23
CA ALA A 20 73.18 122.37 -13.09
C ALA A 20 73.36 121.51 -14.35
N ILE A 21 74.54 121.55 -14.97
CA ILE A 21 74.90 120.69 -16.11
C ILE A 21 74.98 119.22 -15.68
N THR A 22 75.53 118.95 -14.49
CA THR A 22 75.65 117.58 -13.94
C THR A 22 74.29 116.99 -13.58
N ASP A 23 73.41 117.77 -12.94
CA ASP A 23 72.04 117.37 -12.60
C ASP A 23 71.22 117.08 -13.86
N LYS A 24 71.32 117.97 -14.87
CA LYS A 24 70.68 117.76 -16.18
C LYS A 24 71.20 116.49 -16.87
N TRP A 25 72.52 116.25 -16.83
CA TRP A 25 73.09 115.02 -17.37
C TRP A 25 72.62 113.78 -16.61
N LEU A 26 72.52 113.84 -15.28
CA LEU A 26 71.99 112.76 -14.43
C LEU A 26 70.53 112.46 -14.76
N GLU A 27 69.69 113.49 -14.89
CA GLU A 27 68.29 113.35 -15.31
C GLU A 27 68.18 112.69 -16.69
N ASP A 28 69.00 113.12 -17.66
CA ASP A 28 69.07 112.52 -19.00
C ASP A 28 69.50 111.05 -18.95
N GLN A 29 70.47 110.68 -18.10
CA GLN A 29 70.87 109.29 -17.93
C GLN A 29 69.77 108.44 -17.27
N ILE A 30 69.12 108.97 -16.22
CA ILE A 30 67.98 108.32 -15.56
C ILE A 30 66.85 108.10 -16.58
N ALA A 31 66.54 109.10 -17.41
CA ALA A 31 65.54 109.00 -18.46
C ALA A 31 65.91 107.95 -19.51
N LYS A 32 67.18 107.91 -19.96
CA LYS A 32 67.69 106.88 -20.88
C LYS A 32 67.61 105.48 -20.30
N ILE A 33 67.92 105.30 -19.01
CA ILE A 33 67.82 104.01 -18.32
C ILE A 33 66.35 103.60 -18.19
N LYS A 34 65.46 104.50 -17.77
CA LYS A 34 64.01 104.25 -17.71
C LYS A 34 63.42 103.88 -19.07
N HIS A 35 63.81 104.59 -20.12
CA HIS A 35 63.38 104.28 -21.49
C HIS A 35 63.89 102.90 -21.94
N ARG A 36 65.16 102.58 -21.70
CA ARG A 36 65.71 101.23 -21.98
C ARG A 36 64.98 100.13 -21.22
N LEU A 37 64.61 100.37 -19.95
CA LEU A 37 63.83 99.43 -19.15
C LEU A 37 62.41 99.25 -19.71
N SER A 38 61.72 100.35 -20.04
CA SER A 38 60.39 100.33 -20.64
C SER A 38 60.37 99.57 -21.97
N VAL A 39 61.35 99.82 -22.84
CA VAL A 39 61.50 99.09 -24.11
C VAL A 39 61.72 97.60 -23.84
N LYS A 40 62.63 97.22 -22.91
CA LYS A 40 62.82 95.82 -22.53
C LYS A 40 61.53 95.17 -22.03
N LEU A 41 60.77 95.84 -21.17
CA LEU A 41 59.50 95.33 -20.66
C LEU A 41 58.47 95.15 -21.78
N ALA A 42 58.35 96.10 -22.70
CA ALA A 42 57.46 96.02 -23.85
C ALA A 42 57.78 94.83 -24.79
N PHE A 43 59.04 94.39 -24.85
CA PHE A 43 59.43 93.17 -25.57
C PHE A 43 59.19 91.88 -24.78
N HIS A 44 59.34 91.91 -23.45
CA HIS A 44 59.20 90.72 -22.59
C HIS A 44 57.76 90.41 -22.21
N GLU A 45 56.90 91.41 -22.05
CA GLU A 45 55.50 91.24 -21.62
C GLU A 45 54.64 90.43 -22.61
N PRO A 46 54.68 90.68 -23.94
CA PRO A 46 53.98 89.82 -24.90
C PRO A 46 54.49 88.38 -24.90
N ARG A 47 55.79 88.18 -24.65
CA ARG A 47 56.39 86.84 -24.55
C ARG A 47 55.91 86.11 -23.30
N TYR A 48 55.82 86.82 -22.16
CA TYR A 48 55.23 86.28 -20.94
C TYR A 48 53.76 85.88 -21.15
N LEU A 49 52.92 86.80 -21.66
CA LEU A 49 51.51 86.53 -21.91
C LEU A 49 51.30 85.36 -22.87
N LYS A 50 52.14 85.24 -23.92
CA LYS A 50 52.12 84.09 -24.82
C LYS A 50 52.43 82.79 -24.07
N VAL A 51 53.47 82.75 -23.24
CA VAL A 51 53.81 81.57 -22.44
C VAL A 51 52.70 81.25 -21.44
N GLU A 52 52.15 82.24 -20.75
CA GLU A 52 51.06 82.06 -19.80
C GLU A 52 49.83 81.45 -20.45
N TYR A 53 49.26 82.11 -21.46
CA TYR A 53 47.97 81.69 -22.02
C TYR A 53 48.08 80.58 -23.05
N SER A 54 49.16 80.54 -23.84
CA SER A 54 49.30 79.54 -24.92
C SER A 54 49.94 78.24 -24.45
N ILE A 55 50.71 78.27 -23.35
CA ILE A 55 51.41 77.09 -22.83
C ILE A 55 50.88 76.73 -21.45
N TYR A 56 51.06 77.60 -20.45
CA TYR A 56 50.76 77.25 -19.05
C TYR A 56 49.26 76.97 -18.82
N GLN A 57 48.36 77.86 -19.24
CA GLN A 57 46.92 77.68 -19.03
C GLN A 57 46.37 76.48 -19.83
N LYS A 58 46.83 76.29 -21.08
CA LYS A 58 46.47 75.09 -21.86
C LYS A 58 46.95 73.82 -21.16
N ARG A 59 48.20 73.80 -20.71
CA ARG A 59 48.77 72.65 -20.02
C ARG A 59 48.07 72.32 -18.71
N LYS A 60 47.73 73.35 -17.93
CA LYS A 60 46.95 73.21 -16.70
C LYS A 60 45.57 72.62 -16.98
N LYS A 61 44.92 73.03 -18.07
CA LYS A 61 43.63 72.47 -18.49
C LYS A 61 43.76 71.00 -18.91
N GLU A 62 44.75 70.64 -19.71
CA GLU A 62 45.03 69.25 -20.11
C GLU A 62 45.25 68.35 -18.89
N LEU A 63 46.09 68.77 -17.95
CA LEU A 63 46.34 68.06 -16.69
C LEU A 63 45.06 67.79 -15.90
N ASN A 64 44.20 68.80 -15.80
CA ASN A 64 42.91 68.66 -15.13
C ASN A 64 41.99 67.67 -15.86
N GLU A 65 41.97 67.69 -17.20
CA GLU A 65 41.19 66.76 -18.03
C GLU A 65 41.69 65.32 -17.90
N HIS A 66 43.02 65.10 -17.89
CA HIS A 66 43.64 63.80 -17.66
C HIS A 66 43.26 63.24 -16.28
N SER A 67 43.40 64.06 -15.23
CA SER A 67 43.02 63.67 -13.87
C SER A 67 41.54 63.33 -13.77
N LYS A 68 40.67 64.15 -14.36
CA LYS A 68 39.22 63.93 -14.37
C LYS A 68 38.86 62.61 -15.05
N THR A 69 39.52 62.29 -16.16
CA THR A 69 39.25 61.04 -16.91
C THR A 69 39.62 59.82 -16.07
N LEU A 70 40.78 59.84 -15.41
CA LEU A 70 41.19 58.77 -14.50
C LEU A 70 40.23 58.62 -13.31
N ASP A 71 39.78 59.72 -12.72
CA ASP A 71 38.85 59.70 -11.60
C ASP A 71 37.46 59.19 -12.00
N CYS A 72 36.99 59.51 -13.21
CA CYS A 72 35.77 58.92 -13.76
C CYS A 72 35.91 57.39 -13.89
N HIS A 73 37.04 56.89 -14.39
CA HIS A 73 37.28 55.45 -14.51
C HIS A 73 37.31 54.74 -13.14
N LYS A 74 37.97 55.34 -12.15
CA LYS A 74 37.97 54.84 -10.76
C LYS A 74 36.56 54.76 -10.18
N LYS A 75 35.78 55.85 -10.29
CA LYS A 75 34.41 55.91 -9.78
C LYS A 75 33.50 54.87 -10.43
N ALA A 76 33.67 54.62 -11.74
CA ALA A 76 32.90 53.59 -12.43
C ALA A 76 33.21 52.18 -11.89
N ALA A 77 34.48 51.85 -11.67
CA ALA A 77 34.89 50.58 -11.07
C ALA A 77 34.38 50.43 -9.62
N GLU A 78 34.45 51.50 -8.82
CA GLU A 78 33.95 51.54 -7.45
C GLU A 78 32.42 51.40 -7.35
N GLU A 79 31.67 52.01 -8.28
CA GLU A 79 30.21 51.87 -8.32
C GLU A 79 29.81 50.45 -8.76
N ARG A 80 30.52 49.86 -9.73
CA ARG A 80 30.23 48.50 -10.19
C ARG A 80 30.45 47.46 -9.11
N ILE A 81 31.52 47.58 -8.32
CA ILE A 81 31.74 46.67 -7.19
C ILE A 81 30.72 46.86 -6.07
N LYS A 82 30.21 48.08 -5.88
CA LYS A 82 29.11 48.36 -4.94
C LYS A 82 27.81 47.70 -5.41
N GLN A 83 27.51 47.73 -6.70
CA GLN A 83 26.36 47.00 -7.29
C GLN A 83 26.49 45.49 -7.09
N LEU A 84 27.67 44.90 -7.32
CA LEU A 84 27.89 43.47 -7.07
C LEU A 84 27.68 43.11 -5.59
N LYS A 85 28.12 43.96 -4.65
CA LYS A 85 27.85 43.76 -3.21
C LYS A 85 26.35 43.78 -2.90
N ALA A 86 25.58 44.65 -3.55
CA ALA A 86 24.13 44.69 -3.42
C ALA A 86 23.47 43.41 -3.99
N SER A 87 23.91 42.95 -5.17
CA SER A 87 23.46 41.68 -5.78
C SER A 87 23.68 40.47 -4.86
N VAL A 88 24.82 40.40 -4.17
CA VAL A 88 25.07 39.36 -3.14
C VAL A 88 24.05 39.43 -2.00
N ALA A 89 23.69 40.63 -1.54
CA ALA A 89 22.70 40.81 -0.49
C ALA A 89 21.28 40.42 -0.96
N GLU A 90 20.92 40.74 -2.20
CA GLU A 90 19.63 40.34 -2.80
C GLU A 90 19.52 38.81 -2.95
N ASN A 91 20.61 38.12 -3.26
CA ASN A 91 20.59 36.67 -3.36
C ASN A 91 20.32 35.95 -2.03
N ILE A 92 20.57 36.60 -0.88
CA ILE A 92 20.14 36.06 0.42
C ILE A 92 18.62 35.91 0.46
N ALA A 93 17.87 36.87 -0.10
CA ALA A 93 16.41 36.77 -0.18
C ALA A 93 15.97 35.62 -1.10
N LYS A 94 16.66 35.42 -2.23
CA LYS A 94 16.40 34.27 -3.11
C LYS A 94 16.71 32.93 -2.43
N TYR A 95 17.83 32.82 -1.73
CA TYR A 95 18.18 31.61 -0.96
C TYR A 95 17.10 31.29 0.07
N THR A 96 16.62 32.32 0.78
CA THR A 96 15.52 32.20 1.74
C THR A 96 14.26 31.67 1.06
N GLN A 97 13.87 32.24 -0.08
CA GLN A 97 12.69 31.81 -0.85
C GLN A 97 12.81 30.34 -1.33
N ILE A 98 13.99 29.91 -1.76
CA ILE A 98 14.26 28.53 -2.17
C ILE A 98 14.09 27.58 -0.97
N CYS A 99 14.65 27.94 0.19
CA CYS A 99 14.50 27.16 1.42
C CYS A 99 13.06 27.11 1.93
N ASP A 100 12.31 28.23 1.86
CA ASP A 100 10.89 28.27 2.22
C ASP A 100 10.06 27.38 1.29
N SER A 101 10.33 27.42 -0.02
CA SER A 101 9.67 26.55 -1.00
C SER A 101 9.92 25.07 -0.73
N PHE A 102 11.15 24.71 -0.32
CA PHE A 102 11.46 23.34 0.10
C PHE A 102 10.74 22.96 1.39
N ARG A 103 10.64 23.89 2.37
CA ARG A 103 9.91 23.67 3.62
C ARG A 103 8.45 23.35 3.34
N ASP A 104 7.80 24.12 2.47
CA ASP A 104 6.39 23.93 2.12
C ASP A 104 6.19 22.63 1.33
N THR A 105 7.08 22.32 0.38
CA THR A 105 7.08 21.05 -0.36
C THR A 105 7.22 19.86 0.60
N SER A 106 8.14 19.96 1.56
CA SER A 106 8.37 18.93 2.57
C SER A 106 7.18 18.79 3.53
N GLN A 107 6.51 19.89 3.88
CA GLN A 107 5.32 19.84 4.72
C GLN A 107 4.15 19.17 3.99
N ASN A 108 3.91 19.52 2.73
CA ASN A 108 2.90 18.87 1.89
C ASN A 108 3.17 17.36 1.74
N PHE A 109 4.44 16.97 1.66
CA PHE A 109 4.84 15.57 1.64
C PHE A 109 4.45 14.85 2.95
N LEU A 110 4.76 15.46 4.12
CA LEU A 110 4.38 14.90 5.42
C LEU A 110 2.86 14.75 5.55
N ASP A 111 2.11 15.79 5.20
CA ASP A 111 0.65 15.80 5.28
C ASP A 111 0.03 14.72 4.37
N SER A 112 0.61 14.51 3.18
CA SER A 112 0.19 13.45 2.26
C SER A 112 0.53 12.06 2.80
N SER A 113 1.68 11.93 3.47
CA SER A 113 2.11 10.67 4.09
C SER A 113 1.19 10.25 5.23
N HIS A 114 0.69 11.20 6.04
CA HIS A 114 -0.27 10.92 7.11
C HIS A 114 -1.62 10.42 6.58
N LYS A 115 -2.00 10.83 5.36
CA LYS A 115 -3.27 10.48 4.70
C LYS A 115 -3.16 9.30 3.73
N ALA A 116 -1.99 8.69 3.61
CA ALA A 116 -1.79 7.56 2.72
C ALA A 116 -2.67 6.36 3.14
N ALA A 117 -3.00 5.49 2.19
CA ALA A 117 -3.76 4.28 2.48
C ALA A 117 -2.87 3.17 3.08
N PHE A 118 -1.62 3.07 2.61
CA PHE A 118 -0.71 1.97 2.94
C PHE A 118 0.76 2.42 3.06
N SER A 119 1.55 1.67 3.81
CA SER A 119 3.00 1.85 4.02
C SER A 119 3.78 1.87 2.69
N SER A 120 3.40 1.02 1.73
CA SER A 120 4.03 0.90 0.42
C SER A 120 3.92 2.19 -0.41
N ALA A 121 2.80 2.90 -0.34
CA ALA A 121 2.61 4.18 -1.03
C ALA A 121 3.57 5.25 -0.48
N ILE A 122 3.76 5.28 0.84
CA ILE A 122 4.70 6.19 1.51
C ILE A 122 6.14 5.85 1.11
N ARG A 123 6.51 4.56 1.09
CA ARG A 123 7.85 4.12 0.66
C ARG A 123 8.18 4.55 -0.77
N MET A 124 7.22 4.41 -1.70
CA MET A 124 7.39 4.89 -3.08
C MET A 124 7.55 6.41 -3.14
N ALA A 125 6.72 7.15 -2.41
CA ALA A 125 6.82 8.60 -2.34
C ALA A 125 8.17 9.05 -1.72
N CYS A 126 8.65 8.35 -0.70
CA CYS A 126 9.91 8.64 0.00
C CYS A 126 11.13 8.52 -0.94
N ALA A 127 11.08 7.63 -1.93
CA ALA A 127 12.13 7.53 -2.95
C ALA A 127 12.32 8.84 -3.76
N THR A 128 11.32 9.73 -3.78
CA THR A 128 11.38 11.02 -4.50
C THR A 128 11.92 12.18 -3.67
N LEU A 129 12.06 12.04 -2.34
CA LEU A 129 12.55 13.09 -1.44
C LEU A 129 14.03 13.43 -1.68
N ASN A 130 14.87 12.40 -1.86
CA ASN A 130 16.30 12.58 -2.15
C ASN A 130 16.52 13.38 -3.46
N PRO A 131 15.91 12.99 -4.60
CA PRO A 131 15.96 13.82 -5.81
C PRO A 131 15.44 15.25 -5.61
N THR A 132 14.42 15.42 -4.77
CA THR A 132 13.83 16.74 -4.50
C THR A 132 14.81 17.63 -3.74
N VAL A 133 15.43 17.16 -2.66
CA VAL A 133 16.41 17.98 -1.91
C VAL A 133 17.62 18.35 -2.79
N GLU A 134 18.10 17.43 -3.63
CA GLU A 134 19.20 17.70 -4.56
C GLU A 134 18.81 18.74 -5.63
N LYS A 135 17.57 18.74 -6.11
CA LYS A 135 17.05 19.82 -6.98
C LYS A 135 17.12 21.19 -6.30
N PHE A 136 16.73 21.30 -5.04
CA PHE A 136 16.79 22.57 -4.30
C PHE A 136 18.24 23.00 -4.00
N LYS A 137 19.15 22.05 -3.67
CA LYS A 137 20.59 22.33 -3.54
C LYS A 137 21.21 22.82 -4.85
N SER A 138 20.82 22.21 -5.97
CA SER A 138 21.25 22.63 -7.31
C SER A 138 20.78 24.05 -7.61
N ALA A 139 19.54 24.40 -7.29
CA ALA A 139 19.03 25.77 -7.46
C ALA A 139 19.82 26.81 -6.63
N LEU A 140 20.15 26.51 -5.36
CA LEU A 140 21.02 27.38 -4.57
C LEU A 140 22.41 27.56 -5.21
N THR A 141 22.99 26.47 -5.69
CA THR A 141 24.32 26.47 -6.32
C THR A 141 24.31 27.23 -7.64
N GLN A 142 23.22 27.16 -8.40
CA GLN A 142 23.03 27.92 -9.63
C GLN A 142 23.01 29.43 -9.36
N GLU A 143 22.25 29.88 -8.37
CA GLU A 143 22.22 31.30 -7.96
C GLU A 143 23.60 31.79 -7.49
N LEU A 144 24.38 30.97 -6.77
CA LEU A 144 25.78 31.28 -6.49
C LEU A 144 26.61 31.39 -7.78
N GLY A 145 26.42 30.45 -8.72
CA GLY A 145 27.10 30.45 -10.01
C GLY A 145 26.88 31.74 -10.80
N HIS A 146 25.68 32.31 -10.75
CA HIS A 146 25.39 33.62 -11.37
C HIS A 146 26.24 34.75 -10.77
N ILE A 147 26.37 34.82 -9.44
CA ILE A 147 27.23 35.83 -8.77
C ILE A 147 28.70 35.68 -9.19
N LEU A 148 29.20 34.44 -9.17
CA LEU A 148 30.59 34.17 -9.50
C LEU A 148 30.88 34.58 -10.95
N LYS A 149 29.96 34.29 -11.86
CA LYS A 149 30.06 34.70 -13.26
C LYS A 149 30.05 36.21 -13.41
N GLU A 150 29.12 36.92 -12.75
CA GLU A 150 29.07 38.40 -12.79
C GLU A 150 30.36 39.04 -12.24
N ALA A 151 30.97 38.44 -11.22
CA ALA A 151 32.22 38.90 -10.64
C ALA A 151 33.42 38.71 -11.60
N ASP A 152 33.49 37.55 -12.26
CA ASP A 152 34.53 37.26 -13.26
C ASP A 152 34.37 38.14 -14.51
N GLU A 153 33.14 38.30 -15.03
CA GLU A 153 32.85 39.18 -16.17
C GLU A 153 33.26 40.63 -15.87
N PHE A 154 32.93 41.14 -14.67
CA PHE A 154 33.36 42.49 -14.26
C PHE A 154 34.89 42.62 -14.17
N TRP A 155 35.59 41.59 -13.70
CA TRP A 155 37.05 41.61 -13.65
C TRP A 155 37.65 41.72 -15.04
N ASP A 156 37.17 40.91 -15.98
CA ASP A 156 37.64 40.92 -17.36
C ASP A 156 37.35 42.27 -18.04
N GLU A 157 36.15 42.82 -17.85
CA GLU A 157 35.77 44.15 -18.33
C GLU A 157 36.69 45.25 -17.77
N LEU A 158 37.04 45.19 -16.49
CA LEU A 158 37.92 46.18 -15.86
C LEU A 158 39.32 46.15 -16.48
N ILE A 159 39.90 44.95 -16.66
CA ILE A 159 41.24 44.79 -17.26
C ILE A 159 41.26 45.27 -18.71
N VAL A 160 40.26 44.90 -19.50
CA VAL A 160 40.13 45.36 -20.88
C VAL A 160 39.96 46.87 -20.94
N SER A 161 39.11 47.44 -20.08
CA SER A 161 38.88 48.88 -20.02
C SER A 161 40.16 49.65 -19.61
N GLY A 162 40.92 49.16 -18.64
CA GLY A 162 42.20 49.72 -18.23
C GLY A 162 43.24 49.69 -19.35
N PHE A 163 43.32 48.59 -20.10
CA PHE A 163 44.18 48.45 -21.27
C PHE A 163 43.80 49.44 -22.39
N LEU A 164 42.51 49.51 -22.75
CA LEU A 164 42.01 50.44 -23.76
C LEU A 164 42.26 51.89 -23.35
N PHE A 165 42.04 52.23 -22.09
CA PHE A 165 42.33 53.55 -21.54
C PHE A 165 43.80 53.92 -21.73
N LEU A 166 44.74 53.03 -21.40
CA LEU A 166 46.18 53.25 -21.65
C LEU A 166 46.52 53.38 -23.13
N HIS A 167 45.82 52.68 -24.02
CA HIS A 167 46.05 52.78 -25.46
C HIS A 167 45.66 54.15 -26.04
N THR A 168 44.72 54.86 -25.39
CA THR A 168 44.34 56.23 -25.78
C THR A 168 45.35 57.30 -25.34
N VAL A 169 46.27 56.96 -24.44
CA VAL A 169 47.27 57.88 -23.89
C VAL A 169 48.48 57.95 -24.82
N LYS A 170 48.66 59.09 -25.52
CA LYS A 170 49.78 59.32 -26.44
C LYS A 170 50.76 60.36 -25.90
N LEU A 171 52.06 60.08 -26.00
CA LEU A 171 53.10 61.00 -25.56
C LEU A 171 53.24 62.19 -26.52
N PHE A 172 53.81 63.31 -26.05
CA PHE A 172 54.12 64.46 -26.90
C PHE A 172 54.93 64.10 -28.16
N ARG A 173 55.91 63.19 -28.03
CA ARG A 173 56.73 62.70 -29.16
C ARG A 173 55.92 61.93 -30.22
N GLU A 174 54.74 61.43 -29.85
CA GLU A 174 53.81 60.70 -30.72
C GLU A 174 52.67 61.60 -31.23
N GLY A 175 52.77 62.92 -31.01
CA GLY A 175 51.71 63.88 -31.35
C GLY A 175 50.55 63.92 -30.37
N GLY A 176 50.71 63.33 -29.18
CA GLY A 176 49.75 63.41 -28.09
C GLY A 176 49.99 64.58 -27.14
N ASN A 177 49.31 64.56 -25.99
CA ASN A 177 49.36 65.60 -24.97
C ASN A 177 49.86 65.10 -23.61
N TYR A 178 50.47 63.92 -23.51
CA TYR A 178 51.01 63.41 -22.24
C TYR A 178 52.53 63.50 -22.15
N SER A 179 53.03 63.75 -20.93
CA SER A 179 54.44 63.63 -20.55
C SER A 179 54.76 62.22 -20.03
N THR A 180 56.05 61.87 -20.02
CA THR A 180 56.53 60.59 -19.50
C THR A 180 56.19 60.39 -18.02
N GLU A 181 56.25 61.46 -17.22
CA GLU A 181 55.94 61.45 -15.79
C GLU A 181 54.44 61.22 -15.56
N GLU A 182 53.58 61.88 -16.34
CA GLU A 182 52.12 61.71 -16.25
C GLU A 182 51.71 60.27 -16.55
N VAL A 183 52.24 59.68 -17.62
CA VAL A 183 51.96 58.28 -17.97
C VAL A 183 52.41 57.35 -16.84
N SER A 184 53.57 57.60 -16.23
CA SER A 184 54.05 56.80 -15.10
C SER A 184 53.12 56.88 -13.89
N VAL A 185 52.65 58.07 -13.54
CA VAL A 185 51.69 58.29 -12.43
C VAL A 185 50.35 57.62 -12.73
N LEU A 186 49.89 57.72 -13.97
CA LEU A 186 48.61 57.19 -14.43
C LEU A 186 48.63 55.65 -14.45
N GLN A 187 49.70 55.03 -14.98
CA GLN A 187 49.90 53.57 -14.94
C GLN A 187 49.98 53.04 -13.50
N LYS A 188 50.70 53.73 -12.60
CA LYS A 188 50.74 53.35 -11.18
C LYS A 188 49.36 53.43 -10.53
N SER A 189 48.58 54.45 -10.88
CA SER A 189 47.24 54.64 -10.35
C SER A 189 46.25 53.57 -10.82
N LEU A 190 46.32 53.17 -12.10
CA LEU A 190 45.52 52.06 -12.65
C LEU A 190 45.87 50.73 -12.00
N LYS A 191 47.15 50.38 -11.91
CA LYS A 191 47.60 49.15 -11.22
C LYS A 191 47.11 49.10 -9.77
N LYS A 192 47.13 50.25 -9.07
CA LYS A 192 46.60 50.36 -7.71
C LYS A 192 45.08 50.14 -7.66
N LEU A 193 44.33 50.67 -8.63
CA LEU A 193 42.89 50.44 -8.76
C LEU A 193 42.60 48.95 -9.00
N GLU A 194 43.25 48.34 -10.00
CA GLU A 194 43.12 46.92 -10.32
C GLU A 194 43.38 46.03 -9.10
N ALA A 195 44.48 46.26 -8.37
CA ALA A 195 44.80 45.52 -7.16
C ALA A 195 43.77 45.70 -6.04
N THR A 196 43.22 46.91 -5.90
CA THR A 196 42.20 47.22 -4.90
C THR A 196 40.88 46.51 -5.23
N ILE A 197 40.43 46.61 -6.48
CA ILE A 197 39.20 45.95 -6.94
C ILE A 197 39.34 44.44 -6.89
N ARG A 198 40.49 43.88 -7.29
CA ARG A 198 40.74 42.44 -7.20
C ARG A 198 40.58 41.92 -5.78
N LYS A 199 41.21 42.57 -4.81
CA LYS A 199 41.08 42.22 -3.40
C LYS A 199 39.63 42.28 -2.91
N GLN A 200 38.87 43.28 -3.36
CA GLN A 200 37.45 43.39 -3.00
C GLN A 200 36.59 42.30 -3.65
N LEU A 201 36.88 41.91 -4.90
CA LEU A 201 36.21 40.80 -5.59
C LEU A 201 36.49 39.47 -4.92
N ASP A 202 37.74 39.17 -4.58
CA ASP A 202 38.10 37.94 -3.88
C ASP A 202 37.37 37.84 -2.52
N GLY A 203 37.27 38.98 -1.80
CA GLY A 203 36.48 39.07 -0.58
C GLY A 203 34.98 38.84 -0.80
N LEU A 204 34.41 39.41 -1.87
CA LEU A 204 33.00 39.24 -2.25
C LEU A 204 32.69 37.79 -2.61
N ILE A 205 33.53 37.15 -3.44
CA ILE A 205 33.41 35.75 -3.84
C ILE A 205 33.44 34.84 -2.61
N ASN A 206 34.37 35.07 -1.69
CA ASN A 206 34.46 34.30 -0.45
C ASN A 206 33.23 34.50 0.43
N ASN A 207 32.72 35.74 0.53
CA ASN A 207 31.50 36.03 1.27
C ASN A 207 30.28 35.32 0.65
N ALA A 208 30.13 35.33 -0.67
CA ALA A 208 29.05 34.63 -1.36
C ALA A 208 29.13 33.10 -1.14
N LYS A 209 30.32 32.51 -1.31
CA LYS A 209 30.57 31.07 -1.06
C LYS A 209 30.33 30.65 0.40
N ASN A 210 30.56 31.53 1.36
CA ASN A 210 30.27 31.25 2.76
C ASN A 210 28.79 31.51 3.10
N GLY A 211 28.16 32.50 2.46
CA GLY A 211 26.76 32.87 2.67
C GLY A 211 25.76 31.79 2.26
N ILE A 212 26.08 30.94 1.28
CA ILE A 212 25.22 29.81 0.85
C ILE A 212 25.23 28.63 1.84
N LYS A 213 26.33 28.41 2.58
CA LYS A 213 26.51 27.21 3.42
C LYS A 213 25.38 27.01 4.46
N PRO A 214 24.95 28.04 5.22
CA PRO A 214 23.85 27.91 6.16
C PRO A 214 22.54 27.42 5.53
N PHE A 215 22.25 27.84 4.29
CA PHE A 215 21.03 27.44 3.57
C PHE A 215 21.09 25.98 3.12
N ILE A 216 22.24 25.50 2.64
CA ILE A 216 22.45 24.08 2.33
C ILE A 216 22.26 23.24 3.60
N THR A 217 22.89 23.63 4.71
CA THR A 217 22.74 22.93 6.00
C THR A 217 21.28 22.96 6.49
N GLN A 218 20.55 24.06 6.28
CA GLN A 218 19.13 24.15 6.60
C GLN A 218 18.28 23.16 5.79
N LEU A 219 18.52 23.03 4.48
CA LEU A 219 17.85 22.03 3.63
C LEU A 219 18.13 20.61 4.11
N GLU A 220 19.40 20.28 4.38
CA GLU A 220 19.81 18.95 4.84
C GLU A 220 19.20 18.59 6.20
N LYS A 221 19.19 19.54 7.13
CA LYS A 221 18.55 19.36 8.44
C LYS A 221 17.06 19.08 8.30
N ARG A 222 16.34 19.90 7.52
CA ARG A 222 14.90 19.71 7.29
C ARG A 222 14.61 18.38 6.59
N HIS A 223 15.43 18.01 5.62
CA HIS A 223 15.32 16.72 4.93
C HIS A 223 15.50 15.54 5.90
N ALA A 224 16.49 15.59 6.79
CA ALA A 224 16.70 14.56 7.80
C ALA A 224 15.53 14.46 8.80
N GLU A 225 15.00 15.60 9.26
CA GLU A 225 13.81 15.63 10.13
C GLU A 225 12.58 14.99 9.46
N VAL A 226 12.38 15.28 8.17
CA VAL A 226 11.28 14.73 7.37
C VAL A 226 11.44 13.22 7.19
N ILE A 227 12.63 12.74 6.83
CA ILE A 227 12.92 11.30 6.70
C ILE A 227 12.67 10.55 8.01
N LEU A 228 13.15 11.09 9.14
CA LEU A 228 12.93 10.47 10.45
C LEU A 228 11.44 10.38 10.77
N THR A 229 10.70 11.46 10.53
CA THR A 229 9.23 11.48 10.73
C THR A 229 8.52 10.44 9.86
N ILE A 230 8.86 10.37 8.57
CA ILE A 230 8.29 9.40 7.64
C ILE A 230 8.62 7.97 8.05
N SER A 231 9.84 7.71 8.52
CA SER A 231 10.22 6.38 8.99
C SER A 231 9.35 5.93 10.16
N GLU A 232 8.98 6.83 11.07
CA GLU A 232 8.08 6.52 12.17
C GLU A 232 6.64 6.31 11.67
N VAL A 233 6.15 7.14 10.75
CA VAL A 233 4.84 6.96 10.12
C VAL A 233 4.75 5.61 9.39
N ILE A 234 5.80 5.19 8.67
CA ILE A 234 5.83 3.88 8.00
C ILE A 234 5.66 2.75 9.00
N LYS A 235 6.35 2.79 10.15
CA LYS A 235 6.20 1.77 11.21
C LYS A 235 4.76 1.72 11.74
N GLU A 236 4.11 2.87 11.92
CA GLU A 236 2.70 2.95 12.34
C GLU A 236 1.76 2.28 11.32
N PHE A 237 1.97 2.49 10.02
CA PHE A 237 1.22 1.80 8.97
C PHE A 237 1.48 0.30 8.98
N GLU A 238 2.75 -0.11 9.03
CA GLU A 238 3.15 -1.52 9.01
C GLU A 238 2.57 -2.30 10.20
N HIS A 239 2.48 -1.65 11.36
CA HIS A 239 1.84 -2.22 12.53
C HIS A 239 0.35 -2.50 12.30
N ASN A 240 -0.42 -1.49 11.86
CA ASN A 240 -1.84 -1.66 11.58
C ASN A 240 -2.08 -2.70 10.47
N GLU A 241 -1.31 -2.64 9.39
CA GLU A 241 -1.39 -3.57 8.26
C GLU A 241 -1.06 -5.01 8.68
N HIS A 242 -0.12 -5.21 9.61
CA HIS A 242 0.19 -6.53 10.13
C HIS A 242 -0.97 -7.08 10.97
N ALA A 243 -1.49 -6.28 11.92
CA ALA A 243 -2.61 -6.69 12.75
C ALA A 243 -3.87 -6.97 11.93
N GLU A 244 -4.19 -6.09 10.97
CA GLU A 244 -5.33 -6.27 10.07
C GLU A 244 -5.18 -7.52 9.20
N ARG A 245 -3.98 -7.82 8.69
CA ARG A 245 -3.72 -9.07 7.96
C ARG A 245 -3.95 -10.30 8.81
N LEU A 246 -3.52 -10.31 10.07
CA LEU A 246 -3.75 -11.41 11.00
C LEU A 246 -5.24 -11.58 11.31
N ILE A 247 -5.93 -10.48 11.62
CA ILE A 247 -7.38 -10.47 11.87
C ILE A 247 -8.16 -11.01 10.67
N ASN A 248 -7.84 -10.55 9.45
CA ASN A 248 -8.51 -10.98 8.22
C ASN A 248 -8.22 -12.45 7.90
N ARG A 249 -6.98 -12.92 8.12
CA ARG A 249 -6.62 -14.34 7.98
C ARG A 249 -7.44 -15.21 8.94
N THR A 250 -7.54 -14.80 10.19
CA THR A 250 -8.32 -15.50 11.23
C THR A 250 -9.80 -15.52 10.88
N GLN A 251 -10.36 -14.40 10.41
CA GLN A 251 -11.74 -14.37 9.94
C GLN A 251 -11.97 -15.35 8.78
N GLN A 252 -11.02 -15.48 7.86
CA GLN A 252 -11.12 -16.45 6.76
C GLN A 252 -11.06 -17.89 7.26
N GLN A 253 -10.11 -18.22 8.15
CA GLN A 253 -10.00 -19.56 8.74
C GLN A 253 -11.28 -19.97 9.48
N ILE A 254 -11.90 -19.02 10.21
CA ILE A 254 -13.18 -19.25 10.89
C ILE A 254 -14.29 -19.55 9.87
N LYS A 255 -14.37 -18.76 8.79
CA LYS A 255 -15.36 -19.00 7.72
C LYS A 255 -15.19 -20.36 7.05
N ASP A 256 -13.95 -20.79 6.83
CA ASP A 256 -13.63 -22.08 6.21
C ASP A 256 -14.07 -23.23 7.12
N GLU A 257 -13.80 -23.15 8.43
CA GLU A 257 -14.27 -24.15 9.40
C GLU A 257 -15.80 -24.17 9.51
N MET A 258 -16.46 -23.00 9.57
CA MET A 258 -17.93 -22.90 9.57
C MET A 258 -18.54 -23.53 8.31
N TYR A 259 -17.92 -23.31 7.15
CA TYR A 259 -18.34 -23.91 5.89
C TYR A 259 -18.17 -25.43 5.91
N ASN A 260 -17.02 -25.93 6.39
CA ASN A 260 -16.75 -27.36 6.52
C ASN A 260 -17.78 -28.07 7.42
N LEU A 261 -18.16 -27.45 8.54
CA LEU A 261 -19.20 -27.98 9.42
C LEU A 261 -20.54 -28.13 8.69
N LYS A 262 -20.98 -27.07 8.00
CA LYS A 262 -22.23 -27.07 7.23
C LYS A 262 -22.21 -28.06 6.07
N MET A 263 -21.07 -28.25 5.41
CA MET A 263 -20.93 -29.23 4.34
C MET A 263 -21.08 -30.65 4.86
N LYS A 264 -20.39 -31.01 5.97
CA LYS A 264 -20.54 -32.34 6.59
C LYS A 264 -21.99 -32.63 6.98
N GLN A 265 -22.68 -31.64 7.55
CA GLN A 265 -24.10 -31.75 7.90
C GLN A 265 -24.98 -31.97 6.67
N ARG A 266 -24.71 -31.22 5.60
CA ARG A 266 -25.41 -31.37 4.32
C ARG A 266 -25.19 -32.74 3.70
N ASP A 267 -23.97 -33.27 3.75
CA ASP A 267 -23.63 -34.58 3.19
C ASP A 267 -24.43 -35.68 3.90
N ILE A 268 -24.50 -35.66 5.24
CA ILE A 268 -25.35 -36.57 6.02
C ILE A 268 -26.82 -36.45 5.61
N ASN A 269 -27.33 -35.23 5.46
CA ASN A 269 -28.70 -35.00 5.02
C ASN A 269 -28.97 -35.55 3.60
N ILE A 270 -27.98 -35.51 2.70
CA ILE A 270 -28.08 -36.07 1.34
C ILE A 270 -28.02 -37.60 1.38
N SER A 271 -27.08 -38.18 2.13
CA SER A 271 -26.96 -39.63 2.35
C SER A 271 -28.27 -40.19 2.90
N LEU A 272 -28.83 -39.53 3.92
CA LEU A 272 -30.10 -39.91 4.51
C LEU A 272 -31.25 -39.89 3.50
N LYS A 273 -31.39 -38.82 2.70
CA LYS A 273 -32.45 -38.72 1.67
C LYS A 273 -32.34 -39.82 0.62
N LYS A 274 -31.12 -40.14 0.16
CA LYS A 274 -30.89 -41.22 -0.80
C LYS A 274 -31.31 -42.57 -0.21
N LEU A 275 -30.93 -42.81 1.04
CA LEU A 275 -31.23 -44.05 1.77
C LEU A 275 -32.74 -44.20 2.01
N VAL A 276 -33.43 -43.12 2.40
CA VAL A 276 -34.90 -43.10 2.53
C VAL A 276 -35.58 -43.48 1.21
N ASN A 277 -35.21 -42.84 0.10
CA ASN A 277 -35.80 -43.14 -1.20
C ASN A 277 -35.55 -44.60 -1.62
N GLU A 278 -34.35 -45.13 -1.37
CA GLU A 278 -34.00 -46.51 -1.71
C GLU A 278 -34.80 -47.52 -0.89
N PHE A 279 -35.02 -47.23 0.39
CA PHE A 279 -35.82 -48.04 1.29
C PHE A 279 -37.29 -48.06 0.87
N GLU A 280 -37.86 -46.91 0.51
CA GLU A 280 -39.25 -46.82 0.00
C GLU A 280 -39.46 -47.66 -1.27
N VAL A 281 -38.49 -47.71 -2.19
CA VAL A 281 -38.58 -48.52 -3.43
C VAL A 281 -38.53 -50.03 -3.16
N ASN A 282 -37.91 -50.46 -2.06
CA ASN A 282 -37.70 -51.87 -1.74
C ASN A 282 -38.50 -52.34 -0.53
N VAL A 283 -39.48 -51.54 -0.09
CA VAL A 283 -40.33 -51.86 1.04
C VAL A 283 -41.07 -53.19 0.85
N GLY A 284 -41.04 -54.06 1.86
CA GLY A 284 -41.67 -55.37 1.85
C GLY A 284 -40.97 -56.45 1.02
N LYS A 285 -39.74 -56.20 0.51
CA LYS A 285 -38.91 -57.24 -0.15
C LYS A 285 -38.05 -57.95 0.89
N HIS A 286 -38.33 -59.22 1.16
CA HIS A 286 -37.62 -60.02 2.17
C HIS A 286 -36.10 -60.03 2.01
N GLY A 287 -35.60 -60.30 0.79
CA GLY A 287 -34.16 -60.37 0.51
C GLY A 287 -33.42 -59.03 0.59
N TYR A 288 -34.10 -57.92 0.89
CA TYR A 288 -33.50 -56.60 1.04
C TYR A 288 -33.35 -56.19 2.52
N ILE A 289 -33.85 -56.98 3.47
CA ILE A 289 -33.84 -56.61 4.90
C ILE A 289 -32.43 -56.55 5.49
N ASP A 290 -31.54 -57.47 5.10
CA ASP A 290 -30.15 -57.46 5.55
C ASP A 290 -29.41 -56.22 5.03
N THR A 291 -29.66 -55.84 3.76
CA THR A 291 -29.13 -54.61 3.18
C THR A 291 -29.66 -53.35 3.87
N VAL A 292 -30.91 -53.37 4.35
CA VAL A 292 -31.47 -52.26 5.15
C VAL A 292 -30.71 -52.13 6.47
N ILE A 293 -30.44 -53.23 7.18
CA ILE A 293 -29.73 -53.22 8.46
C ILE A 293 -28.31 -52.67 8.25
N GLU A 294 -27.55 -53.22 7.30
CA GLU A 294 -26.19 -52.76 6.99
C GLU A 294 -26.13 -51.26 6.67
N LYS A 295 -27.09 -50.77 5.87
CA LYS A 295 -27.16 -49.35 5.50
C LYS A 295 -27.60 -48.45 6.66
N LEU A 296 -28.46 -48.94 7.54
CA LEU A 296 -28.82 -48.22 8.77
C LEU A 296 -27.61 -48.08 9.70
N ASP A 297 -26.82 -49.14 9.87
CA ASP A 297 -25.59 -49.08 10.67
C ASP A 297 -24.58 -48.09 10.07
N ALA A 298 -24.38 -48.11 8.75
CA ALA A 298 -23.50 -47.17 8.08
C ALA A 298 -23.91 -45.69 8.30
N ILE A 299 -25.21 -45.36 8.19
CA ILE A 299 -25.67 -43.99 8.45
C ILE A 299 -25.59 -43.63 9.94
N PHE A 300 -25.76 -44.60 10.86
CA PHE A 300 -25.53 -44.36 12.29
C PHE A 300 -24.08 -44.01 12.61
N GLU A 301 -23.11 -44.68 11.97
CA GLU A 301 -21.69 -44.31 12.08
C GLU A 301 -21.42 -42.90 11.54
N GLU A 302 -22.06 -42.48 10.44
CA GLU A 302 -21.98 -41.09 9.95
C GLU A 302 -22.53 -40.08 10.98
N PHE A 303 -23.68 -40.40 11.60
CA PHE A 303 -24.25 -39.60 12.67
C PHE A 303 -23.33 -39.51 13.90
N LEU A 304 -22.75 -40.62 14.34
CA LEU A 304 -21.78 -40.65 15.45
C LEU A 304 -20.52 -39.84 15.12
N GLY A 305 -20.00 -39.98 13.90
CA GLY A 305 -18.86 -39.19 13.42
C GLY A 305 -19.12 -37.69 13.47
N PHE A 306 -20.31 -37.24 13.09
CA PHE A 306 -20.69 -35.83 13.21
C PHE A 306 -20.95 -35.41 14.65
N THR A 307 -21.53 -36.28 15.48
CA THR A 307 -21.71 -36.05 16.92
C THR A 307 -20.37 -35.72 17.58
N ASN A 308 -19.30 -36.46 17.26
CA ASN A 308 -17.96 -36.20 17.79
C ASN A 308 -17.40 -34.83 17.37
N ILE A 309 -17.83 -34.28 16.24
CA ILE A 309 -17.41 -32.96 15.75
C ILE A 309 -18.18 -31.84 16.45
N ILE A 310 -19.48 -32.01 16.69
CA ILE A 310 -20.33 -30.96 17.29
C ILE A 310 -20.39 -31.01 18.81
N THR A 311 -20.05 -32.14 19.43
CA THR A 311 -20.10 -32.27 20.88
C THR A 311 -18.88 -31.61 21.48
N HIS A 312 -19.11 -30.64 22.35
CA HIS A 312 -18.06 -30.05 23.17
C HIS A 312 -18.12 -30.71 24.56
N PRO A 313 -17.00 -31.26 25.08
CA PRO A 313 -17.01 -32.04 26.32
C PRO A 313 -17.24 -31.22 27.57
N GLN A 314 -17.03 -29.90 27.50
CA GLN A 314 -17.37 -28.96 28.57
C GLN A 314 -18.59 -28.12 28.19
N PRO A 315 -19.45 -27.73 29.15
CA PRO A 315 -20.50 -26.75 28.88
C PRO A 315 -19.89 -25.48 28.30
N VAL A 316 -20.25 -25.16 27.06
CA VAL A 316 -19.79 -23.93 26.41
C VAL A 316 -20.47 -22.76 27.13
N ILE A 317 -19.69 -21.90 27.78
CA ILE A 317 -20.18 -20.63 28.31
C ILE A 317 -20.48 -19.76 27.09
N LEU A 318 -21.76 -19.59 26.78
CA LEU A 318 -22.18 -18.75 25.68
C LEU A 318 -21.93 -17.28 26.02
N TYR A 319 -20.99 -16.66 25.32
CA TYR A 319 -20.73 -15.22 25.41
C TYR A 319 -21.99 -14.40 25.08
N SER A 320 -22.88 -14.94 24.24
CA SER A 320 -24.19 -14.37 23.95
C SER A 320 -25.20 -14.40 25.10
N ALA A 321 -25.03 -15.30 26.09
CA ALA A 321 -25.91 -15.42 27.26
C ALA A 321 -25.39 -14.63 28.48
N CYS A 322 -24.10 -14.33 28.52
CA CYS A 322 -23.50 -13.41 29.48
C CYS A 322 -23.90 -11.97 29.12
N GLY A 323 -25.07 -11.52 29.60
CA GLY A 323 -25.66 -10.20 29.36
C GLY A 323 -24.86 -8.98 29.86
N GLN A 324 -23.57 -9.13 30.14
CA GLN A 324 -22.63 -8.06 30.42
C GLN A 324 -21.43 -8.18 29.48
N LEU A 325 -21.45 -7.39 28.40
CA LEU A 325 -20.23 -6.89 27.76
C LEU A 325 -19.53 -5.92 28.74
N VAL A 326 -19.22 -6.32 29.97
CA VAL A 326 -18.64 -5.41 30.97
C VAL A 326 -17.69 -6.13 31.92
N SER A 327 -16.42 -6.10 31.56
CA SER A 327 -15.51 -5.25 32.33
C SER A 327 -14.78 -4.40 31.31
N GLU A 328 -14.87 -3.07 31.44
CA GLU A 328 -13.92 -2.17 30.80
C GLU A 328 -12.53 -2.74 31.05
N ALA A 329 -11.78 -3.06 29.99
CA ALA A 329 -10.39 -3.48 30.12
C ALA A 329 -9.58 -2.28 30.63
N LYS A 330 -9.68 -2.01 31.93
CA LYS A 330 -8.87 -1.01 32.62
C LYS A 330 -7.59 -1.71 33.03
N HIS A 331 -6.53 -1.45 32.28
CA HIS A 331 -5.14 -1.80 32.61
C HIS A 331 -4.92 -3.29 32.92
N THR A 332 -5.26 -4.17 31.97
CA THR A 332 -4.81 -5.57 32.01
C THR A 332 -3.53 -5.71 31.20
N GLU A 333 -2.42 -6.08 31.85
CA GLU A 333 -1.16 -6.43 31.16
C GLU A 333 -1.33 -7.62 30.20
N ASP A 334 -2.40 -8.40 30.34
CA ASP A 334 -2.67 -9.58 29.54
C ASP A 334 -4.14 -9.61 29.04
N PHE A 335 -4.38 -9.00 27.88
CA PHE A 335 -5.70 -8.98 27.22
C PHE A 335 -6.17 -10.39 26.81
N LEU A 336 -5.26 -11.34 26.66
CA LEU A 336 -5.58 -12.73 26.34
C LEU A 336 -6.46 -13.37 27.42
N LYS A 337 -6.21 -13.02 28.68
CA LYS A 337 -7.02 -13.47 29.83
C LYS A 337 -8.45 -12.94 29.80
N CYS A 338 -8.74 -11.91 29.02
CA CYS A 338 -10.09 -11.42 28.79
C CYS A 338 -10.88 -12.26 27.77
N LEU A 339 -10.23 -13.18 27.05
CA LEU A 339 -10.85 -14.13 26.12
C LEU A 339 -10.76 -15.57 26.61
N TYR A 340 -9.64 -15.94 27.23
CA TYR A 340 -9.35 -17.30 27.68
C TYR A 340 -8.60 -17.27 29.01
N GLU A 341 -9.12 -17.94 30.03
CA GLU A 341 -8.42 -18.07 31.31
C GLU A 341 -7.14 -18.92 31.16
N ASP A 342 -7.22 -20.00 30.39
CA ASP A 342 -6.15 -20.92 30.04
C ASP A 342 -6.14 -21.22 28.53
N GLU A 343 -5.04 -21.79 28.01
CA GLU A 343 -4.97 -22.22 26.61
C GLU A 343 -6.07 -23.25 26.31
N PRO A 344 -6.91 -23.04 25.28
CA PRO A 344 -8.01 -23.94 24.97
C PRO A 344 -7.48 -25.31 24.54
N PRO A 345 -8.13 -26.41 24.97
CA PRO A 345 -7.66 -27.77 24.69
C PRO A 345 -7.78 -28.11 23.19
N GLU A 346 -6.75 -28.76 22.65
CA GLU A 346 -6.69 -29.23 21.25
C GLU A 346 -7.44 -30.54 21.06
N GLU A 347 -8.75 -30.41 20.89
CA GLU A 347 -9.66 -31.53 20.63
C GLU A 347 -10.21 -31.51 19.21
N ASN A 348 -10.62 -32.69 18.72
CA ASN A 348 -11.16 -32.84 17.37
C ASN A 348 -12.66 -32.46 17.26
N ASN A 349 -13.07 -31.40 17.94
CA ASN A 349 -14.41 -30.83 17.83
C ASN A 349 -14.35 -29.40 17.24
N PHE A 350 -15.48 -28.92 16.74
CA PHE A 350 -15.60 -27.65 16.01
C PHE A 350 -15.22 -26.45 16.89
N ILE A 351 -15.74 -26.37 18.11
CA ILE A 351 -15.52 -25.24 19.02
C ILE A 351 -14.06 -25.19 19.48
N SER A 352 -13.45 -26.31 19.84
CA SER A 352 -12.04 -26.38 20.24
C SER A 352 -11.10 -25.90 19.14
N LYS A 353 -11.32 -26.32 17.88
CA LYS A 353 -10.52 -25.85 16.73
C LYS A 353 -10.61 -24.34 16.55
N LEU A 354 -11.82 -23.78 16.62
CA LEU A 354 -12.03 -22.34 16.50
C LEU A 354 -11.41 -21.56 17.65
N ASN A 355 -11.54 -22.06 18.88
CA ASN A 355 -10.95 -21.44 20.06
C ASN A 355 -9.42 -21.37 19.95
N ILE A 356 -8.77 -22.41 19.41
CA ILE A 356 -7.31 -22.43 19.20
C ILE A 356 -6.89 -21.45 18.11
N ILE A 357 -7.63 -21.39 17.00
CA ILE A 357 -7.37 -20.42 15.92
C ILE A 357 -7.44 -18.99 16.48
N LEU A 358 -8.49 -18.69 17.25
CA LEU A 358 -8.69 -17.40 17.89
C LEU A 358 -7.61 -17.11 18.95
N TYR A 359 -7.29 -18.08 19.81
CA TYR A 359 -6.26 -17.95 20.84
C TYR A 359 -4.89 -17.64 20.24
N ARG A 360 -4.42 -18.47 19.30
CA ARG A 360 -3.11 -18.31 18.66
C ARG A 360 -3.00 -16.97 17.92
N SER A 361 -4.04 -16.60 17.17
CA SER A 361 -4.02 -15.34 16.42
C SER A 361 -4.11 -14.12 17.33
N PHE A 362 -4.93 -14.16 18.38
CA PHE A 362 -5.01 -13.06 19.34
C PHE A 362 -3.69 -12.89 20.10
N TYR A 363 -3.07 -14.00 20.50
CA TYR A 363 -1.74 -13.99 21.12
C TYR A 363 -0.71 -13.35 20.19
N GLU A 364 -0.66 -13.73 18.91
CA GLU A 364 0.28 -13.16 17.94
C GLU A 364 0.07 -11.65 17.77
N VAL A 365 -1.18 -11.19 17.63
CA VAL A 365 -1.51 -9.77 17.55
C VAL A 365 -1.10 -9.05 18.84
N GLN A 366 -1.37 -9.62 20.01
CA GLN A 366 -0.99 -9.04 21.30
C GLN A 366 0.53 -8.90 21.43
N GLN A 367 1.31 -9.94 21.10
CA GLN A 367 2.77 -9.90 21.21
C GLN A 367 3.38 -8.89 20.23
N HIS A 368 2.96 -8.91 18.97
CA HIS A 368 3.42 -7.95 17.98
C HIS A 368 3.10 -6.49 18.40
N SER A 369 1.93 -6.29 19.01
CA SER A 369 1.52 -4.97 19.50
C SER A 369 2.33 -4.54 20.72
N LYS A 370 2.55 -5.44 21.70
CA LYS A 370 3.43 -5.16 22.85
C LYS A 370 4.81 -4.72 22.39
N ASP A 371 5.42 -5.43 21.45
CA ASP A 371 6.72 -5.10 20.89
C ASP A 371 6.74 -3.73 20.19
N PHE A 372 5.69 -3.41 19.43
CA PHE A 372 5.56 -2.14 18.74
C PHE A 372 5.43 -0.98 19.74
N TYR A 373 4.44 -1.01 20.66
CA TYR A 373 4.21 0.08 21.63
C TYR A 373 5.33 0.20 22.67
N HIS A 374 6.10 -0.86 22.93
CA HIS A 374 7.29 -0.78 23.78
C HIS A 374 8.44 0.01 23.12
N LYS A 375 8.55 -0.04 21.78
CA LYS A 375 9.61 0.64 21.03
C LYS A 375 9.17 1.99 20.45
N HIS A 376 7.87 2.18 20.25
CA HIS A 376 7.27 3.33 19.56
C HIS A 376 6.55 4.25 20.54
N HIS A 377 7.16 5.39 20.84
CA HIS A 377 6.61 6.35 21.81
C HIS A 377 6.07 7.64 21.19
N ARG A 378 6.34 7.88 19.90
CA ARG A 378 5.99 9.13 19.23
C ARG A 378 5.08 8.84 18.04
N PHE A 379 3.82 9.22 18.19
CA PHE A 379 2.79 9.02 17.18
C PHE A 379 2.63 10.26 16.30
N TYR A 380 2.54 10.04 14.98
CA TYR A 380 2.36 11.11 14.00
C TYR A 380 1.02 11.05 13.29
N ARG A 381 0.39 9.86 13.22
CA ARG A 381 -0.97 9.72 12.70
C ARG A 381 -2.02 10.09 13.76
N GLU A 382 -3.15 10.61 13.29
CA GLU A 382 -4.28 10.97 14.15
C GLU A 382 -4.83 9.75 14.90
N LYS A 383 -5.39 9.98 16.10
CA LYS A 383 -5.97 8.93 16.95
C LYS A 383 -7.05 8.09 16.25
N SER A 384 -7.77 8.69 15.30
CA SER A 384 -8.79 8.02 14.49
C SER A 384 -8.21 6.96 13.55
N ALA A 385 -6.94 7.12 13.15
CA ALA A 385 -6.25 6.24 12.21
C ALA A 385 -5.23 5.32 12.89
N MET A 386 -4.73 5.69 14.07
CA MET A 386 -3.76 4.94 14.86
C MET A 386 -4.01 5.19 16.34
N HIS A 387 -4.25 4.13 17.10
CA HIS A 387 -4.35 4.22 18.56
C HIS A 387 -3.00 4.61 19.15
N HIS A 388 -3.00 5.49 20.16
CA HIS A 388 -1.75 6.01 20.76
C HIS A 388 -1.32 5.23 22.00
N SER A 389 -2.10 4.21 22.38
CA SER A 389 -1.80 3.31 23.48
C SER A 389 -2.12 1.87 23.11
N LEU A 390 -1.35 0.95 23.69
CA LEU A 390 -1.60 -0.48 23.58
C LEU A 390 -3.03 -0.81 24.06
N ASP A 391 -3.48 -0.16 25.13
CA ASP A 391 -4.79 -0.41 25.74
C ASP A 391 -5.95 -0.06 24.80
N GLU A 392 -5.91 1.11 24.17
CA GLU A 392 -6.92 1.54 23.19
C GLU A 392 -6.95 0.59 21.98
N PHE A 393 -5.77 0.23 21.44
CA PHE A 393 -5.64 -0.69 20.32
C PHE A 393 -6.17 -2.09 20.64
N MET A 394 -5.71 -2.67 21.75
CA MET A 394 -6.09 -4.02 22.14
C MET A 394 -7.56 -4.09 22.56
N ALA A 395 -8.17 -3.02 23.06
CA ALA A 395 -9.60 -2.98 23.32
C ALA A 395 -10.42 -3.11 22.01
N GLU A 396 -10.01 -2.45 20.93
CA GLU A 396 -10.65 -2.61 19.62
C GLU A 396 -10.48 -4.03 19.07
N VAL A 397 -9.25 -4.57 19.13
CA VAL A 397 -8.95 -5.94 18.69
C VAL A 397 -9.76 -6.95 19.50
N LEU A 398 -9.81 -6.80 20.82
CA LEU A 398 -10.59 -7.65 21.73
C LEU A 398 -12.07 -7.67 21.33
N ASN A 399 -12.66 -6.52 21.01
CA ASN A 399 -14.05 -6.46 20.56
C ASN A 399 -14.27 -7.19 19.22
N LYS A 400 -13.33 -7.11 18.28
CA LYS A 400 -13.39 -7.88 17.02
C LYS A 400 -13.36 -9.39 17.29
N TYR A 401 -12.46 -9.86 18.14
CA TYR A 401 -12.33 -11.28 18.50
C TYR A 401 -13.54 -11.80 19.29
N LYS A 402 -14.11 -10.99 20.19
CA LYS A 402 -15.41 -11.30 20.82
C LYS A 402 -16.52 -11.45 19.78
N GLY A 403 -16.55 -10.57 18.77
CA GLY A 403 -17.46 -10.70 17.64
C GLY A 403 -17.28 -12.02 16.88
N PHE A 404 -16.04 -12.47 16.67
CA PHE A 404 -15.77 -13.76 16.06
C PHE A 404 -16.23 -14.93 16.93
N LEU A 405 -15.99 -14.90 18.25
CA LEU A 405 -16.50 -15.91 19.18
C LEU A 405 -18.02 -16.07 19.10
N VAL A 406 -18.75 -14.94 19.13
CA VAL A 406 -20.22 -14.95 19.02
C VAL A 406 -20.68 -15.54 17.68
N GLN A 407 -19.99 -15.24 16.57
CA GLN A 407 -20.31 -15.82 15.26
C GLN A 407 -20.10 -17.34 15.24
N CYS A 408 -19.02 -17.82 15.86
CA CYS A 408 -18.73 -19.24 16.01
C CYS A 408 -19.81 -19.96 16.85
N GLU A 409 -20.18 -19.38 17.98
CA GLU A 409 -21.23 -19.90 18.87
C GLU A 409 -22.57 -20.02 18.16
N VAL A 410 -23.02 -18.95 17.49
CA VAL A 410 -24.30 -18.95 16.78
C VAL A 410 -24.31 -20.02 15.70
N CYS A 411 -23.25 -20.12 14.91
CA CYS A 411 -23.14 -21.16 13.88
C CYS A 411 -23.18 -22.57 14.47
N TRP A 412 -22.49 -22.79 15.60
CA TRP A 412 -22.49 -24.08 16.28
C TRP A 412 -23.88 -24.44 16.83
N ILE A 413 -24.56 -23.50 17.50
CA ILE A 413 -25.91 -23.68 18.03
C ILE A 413 -26.89 -24.02 16.91
N ASP A 414 -26.83 -23.30 15.80
CA ASP A 414 -27.71 -23.53 14.65
C ASP A 414 -27.45 -24.90 14.02
N SER A 415 -26.19 -25.29 13.85
CA SER A 415 -25.83 -26.63 13.38
C SER A 415 -26.29 -27.73 14.34
N CYS A 416 -26.16 -27.54 15.66
CA CYS A 416 -26.68 -28.47 16.66
C CYS A 416 -28.20 -28.62 16.58
N LYS A 417 -28.95 -27.51 16.43
CA LYS A 417 -30.42 -27.55 16.28
C LYS A 417 -30.84 -28.29 15.02
N GLU A 418 -30.23 -27.97 13.89
CA GLU A 418 -30.52 -28.64 12.61
C GLU A 418 -30.15 -30.13 12.69
N TYR A 419 -29.06 -30.48 13.35
CA TYR A 419 -28.64 -31.86 13.53
C TYR A 419 -29.61 -32.67 14.39
N LEU A 420 -30.06 -32.10 15.52
CA LEU A 420 -31.07 -32.71 16.39
C LEU A 420 -32.42 -32.90 15.66
N ASP A 421 -32.83 -31.95 14.84
CA ASP A 421 -34.02 -32.07 14.00
C ASP A 421 -33.88 -33.19 12.96
N THR A 422 -32.73 -33.29 12.29
CA THR A 422 -32.42 -34.40 11.37
C THR A 422 -32.47 -35.75 12.09
N LEU A 423 -31.84 -35.87 13.26
CA LEU A 423 -31.85 -37.10 14.07
C LEU A 423 -33.27 -37.49 14.49
N GLN A 424 -34.09 -36.52 14.92
CA GLN A 424 -35.46 -36.77 15.33
C GLN A 424 -36.33 -37.23 14.14
N LYS A 425 -36.17 -36.59 12.97
CA LYS A 425 -36.82 -37.01 11.72
C LYS A 425 -36.42 -38.42 11.32
N PHE A 426 -35.12 -38.74 11.36
CA PHE A 426 -34.62 -40.07 11.05
C PHE A 426 -35.15 -41.13 12.02
N ARG A 427 -35.15 -40.84 13.33
CA ARG A 427 -35.73 -41.73 14.35
C ARG A 427 -37.21 -42.03 14.08
N ASN A 428 -38.00 -41.01 13.75
CA ASN A 428 -39.41 -41.16 13.42
C ASN A 428 -39.59 -41.97 12.12
N TYR A 429 -38.80 -41.68 11.10
CA TYR A 429 -38.81 -42.41 9.83
C TYR A 429 -38.51 -43.89 10.04
N ARG A 430 -37.44 -44.24 10.78
CA ARG A 430 -37.08 -45.63 11.07
C ARG A 430 -38.23 -46.40 11.70
N HIS A 431 -38.91 -45.80 12.68
CA HIS A 431 -40.05 -46.43 13.37
C HIS A 431 -41.25 -46.65 12.44
N MET A 432 -41.54 -45.67 11.57
CA MET A 432 -42.63 -45.80 10.59
C MET A 432 -42.29 -46.78 9.46
N TYR A 433 -41.04 -46.79 9.01
CA TYR A 433 -40.57 -47.65 7.95
C TYR A 433 -40.69 -49.12 8.34
N LEU A 434 -40.27 -49.51 9.55
CA LEU A 434 -40.39 -50.90 10.02
C LEU A 434 -41.84 -51.40 10.03
N LYS A 435 -42.77 -50.59 10.55
CA LYS A 435 -44.21 -50.91 10.51
C LYS A 435 -44.76 -51.04 9.09
N THR A 436 -44.32 -50.15 8.21
CA THR A 436 -44.75 -50.16 6.80
C THR A 436 -44.18 -51.36 6.06
N PHE A 437 -42.91 -51.70 6.32
CA PHE A 437 -42.24 -52.86 5.76
C PHE A 437 -42.97 -54.15 6.16
N GLU A 438 -43.28 -54.33 7.45
CA GLU A 438 -44.02 -55.48 7.96
C GLU A 438 -45.40 -55.61 7.28
N SER A 439 -46.17 -54.52 7.24
CA SER A 439 -47.50 -54.53 6.61
C SER A 439 -47.46 -54.84 5.12
N VAL A 440 -46.53 -54.23 4.37
CA VAL A 440 -46.39 -54.49 2.92
C VAL A 440 -45.86 -55.90 2.68
N PHE A 441 -44.94 -56.39 3.50
CA PHE A 441 -44.41 -57.75 3.41
C PHE A 441 -45.51 -58.79 3.60
N TYR A 442 -46.34 -58.66 4.65
CA TYR A 442 -47.46 -59.57 4.87
C TYR A 442 -48.46 -59.55 3.73
N LYS A 443 -48.79 -58.36 3.23
CA LYS A 443 -49.69 -58.21 2.08
C LYS A 443 -49.13 -58.90 0.82
N ASN A 444 -47.84 -58.71 0.53
CA ASN A 444 -47.18 -59.38 -0.60
C ASN A 444 -47.21 -60.90 -0.44
N CYS A 445 -46.96 -61.42 0.78
CA CYS A 445 -47.04 -62.86 1.04
C CYS A 445 -48.46 -63.41 0.88
N GLU A 446 -49.48 -62.66 1.30
CA GLU A 446 -50.88 -63.02 1.11
C GLU A 446 -51.25 -63.04 -0.38
N GLU A 447 -50.85 -62.03 -1.15
CA GLU A 447 -51.07 -61.97 -2.60
C GLU A 447 -50.35 -63.10 -3.34
N ASP A 448 -49.08 -63.40 -3.01
CA ASP A 448 -48.33 -64.51 -3.59
C ASP A 448 -48.93 -65.87 -3.24
N PHE A 449 -49.39 -66.04 -2.00
CA PHE A 449 -50.09 -67.25 -1.57
C PHE A 449 -51.41 -67.40 -2.31
N GLN A 450 -52.22 -66.35 -2.40
CA GLN A 450 -53.49 -66.37 -3.11
C GLN A 450 -53.29 -66.68 -4.60
N LYS A 451 -52.29 -66.09 -5.24
CA LYS A 451 -51.93 -66.41 -6.62
C LYS A 451 -51.55 -67.89 -6.79
N THR A 452 -50.75 -68.43 -5.86
CA THR A 452 -50.38 -69.85 -5.88
C THR A 452 -51.61 -70.74 -5.71
N VAL A 453 -52.54 -70.37 -4.82
CA VAL A 453 -53.82 -71.07 -4.63
C VAL A 453 -54.70 -70.99 -5.88
N ASP A 454 -54.76 -69.83 -6.54
CA ASP A 454 -55.52 -69.60 -7.76
C ASP A 454 -54.95 -70.42 -8.93
N GLU A 455 -53.62 -70.46 -9.10
CA GLU A 455 -52.93 -71.31 -10.07
C GLU A 455 -53.24 -72.79 -9.83
N ILE A 456 -53.10 -73.28 -8.60
CA ILE A 456 -53.42 -74.67 -8.24
C ILE A 456 -54.91 -74.96 -8.51
N THR A 457 -55.80 -74.02 -8.17
CA THR A 457 -57.24 -74.18 -8.38
C THR A 457 -57.59 -74.20 -9.87
N HIS A 458 -56.89 -73.41 -10.70
CA HIS A 458 -57.02 -73.41 -12.14
C HIS A 458 -56.60 -74.77 -12.73
N ASP A 459 -55.40 -75.25 -12.38
CA ASP A 459 -54.87 -76.54 -12.81
C ASP A 459 -55.82 -77.69 -12.44
N LEU A 460 -56.36 -77.68 -11.21
CA LEU A 460 -57.31 -78.68 -10.74
C LEU A 460 -58.64 -78.64 -11.52
N LYS A 461 -59.13 -77.45 -11.89
CA LYS A 461 -60.35 -77.30 -12.68
C LYS A 461 -60.16 -77.78 -14.12
N GLU A 462 -59.03 -77.46 -14.75
CA GLU A 462 -58.69 -77.98 -16.08
C GLU A 462 -58.61 -79.51 -16.05
N GLU A 463 -57.91 -80.08 -15.07
CA GLU A 463 -57.75 -81.54 -15.04
C GLU A 463 -59.06 -82.25 -14.71
N LYS A 464 -59.92 -81.66 -13.85
CA LYS A 464 -61.29 -82.16 -13.63
C LYS A 464 -62.08 -82.18 -14.95
N LYS A 465 -62.00 -81.12 -15.75
CA LYS A 465 -62.68 -81.05 -17.06
C LYS A 465 -62.15 -82.10 -18.03
N ASN A 466 -60.84 -82.35 -18.04
CA ASN A 466 -60.21 -83.41 -18.84
C ASN A 466 -60.71 -84.81 -18.43
N ILE A 467 -60.85 -85.07 -17.11
CA ILE A 467 -61.41 -86.32 -16.59
C ILE A 467 -62.89 -86.47 -16.98
N GLU A 468 -63.71 -85.43 -16.80
CA GLU A 468 -65.13 -85.45 -17.18
C GLU A 468 -65.32 -85.70 -18.68
N GLN A 469 -64.46 -85.10 -19.52
CA GLN A 469 -64.48 -85.32 -20.96
C GLN A 469 -64.05 -86.74 -21.34
N GLY A 470 -62.96 -87.26 -20.76
CA GLY A 470 -62.54 -88.65 -20.95
C GLY A 470 -63.60 -89.66 -20.52
N ASN A 471 -64.26 -89.43 -19.38
CA ASN A 471 -65.38 -90.24 -18.90
C ASN A 471 -66.59 -90.16 -19.84
N LYS A 472 -66.89 -88.99 -20.40
CA LYS A 472 -67.99 -88.83 -21.37
C LYS A 472 -67.71 -89.58 -22.67
N GLU A 473 -66.48 -89.53 -23.19
CA GLU A 473 -66.06 -90.31 -24.36
C GLU A 473 -66.13 -91.82 -24.10
N MET A 474 -65.73 -92.27 -22.91
CA MET A 474 -65.92 -93.66 -22.44
C MET A 474 -67.39 -94.05 -22.37
N PHE A 475 -68.23 -93.18 -21.79
CA PHE A 475 -69.66 -93.42 -21.64
C PHE A 475 -70.38 -93.48 -22.99
N ASP A 476 -69.99 -92.64 -23.95
CA ASP A 476 -70.51 -92.66 -25.32
C ASP A 476 -70.09 -93.94 -26.06
N LYS A 477 -68.86 -94.44 -25.85
CA LYS A 477 -68.42 -95.76 -26.34
C LYS A 477 -69.23 -96.91 -25.72
N LEU A 478 -69.57 -96.82 -24.44
CA LEU A 478 -70.42 -97.80 -23.74
C LEU A 478 -71.88 -97.77 -24.21
N LYS A 479 -72.39 -96.60 -24.64
CA LYS A 479 -73.76 -96.44 -25.16
C LYS A 479 -74.01 -97.22 -26.45
N ALA A 480 -72.97 -97.44 -27.26
CA ALA A 480 -73.03 -98.23 -28.50
C ALA A 480 -73.21 -99.75 -28.27
N LEU A 481 -73.19 -100.22 -27.01
CA LEU A 481 -73.09 -101.65 -26.69
C LEU A 481 -74.31 -102.26 -25.99
N TYR A 482 -75.46 -101.57 -25.93
CA TYR A 482 -76.67 -102.21 -25.41
C TYR A 482 -77.23 -103.26 -26.39
N GLY A 483 -76.95 -104.54 -26.11
CA GLY A 483 -77.76 -105.68 -26.59
C GLY A 483 -77.13 -106.68 -27.59
N HIS A 484 -75.80 -106.69 -27.84
CA HIS A 484 -75.21 -107.59 -28.85
C HIS A 484 -74.40 -108.78 -28.24
N PRO A 485 -74.58 -110.04 -28.69
CA PRO A 485 -73.94 -111.23 -28.07
C PRO A 485 -72.41 -111.38 -28.23
N LYS A 486 -71.74 -110.49 -28.97
CA LYS A 486 -70.26 -110.46 -29.08
C LYS A 486 -69.61 -109.52 -28.05
N ASN A 487 -70.40 -109.02 -27.10
CA ASN A 487 -69.96 -108.02 -26.14
C ASN A 487 -68.92 -108.51 -25.13
N GLU A 488 -68.77 -109.80 -24.88
CA GLU A 488 -67.90 -110.28 -23.79
C GLU A 488 -66.40 -110.02 -24.05
N SER A 489 -65.95 -110.14 -25.31
CA SER A 489 -64.55 -109.83 -25.66
C SER A 489 -64.27 -108.33 -25.66
N LEU A 490 -65.22 -107.52 -26.14
CA LEU A 490 -65.10 -106.05 -26.15
C LEU A 490 -65.26 -105.46 -24.74
N LEU A 491 -66.09 -106.07 -23.87
CA LEU A 491 -66.20 -105.70 -22.46
C LEU A 491 -64.86 -105.93 -21.77
N LYS A 492 -64.22 -107.09 -21.98
CA LYS A 492 -62.89 -107.36 -21.41
C LYS A 492 -61.83 -106.37 -21.91
N GLU A 493 -61.88 -105.98 -23.19
CA GLU A 493 -60.97 -104.98 -23.75
C GLU A 493 -61.23 -103.57 -23.19
N LEU A 494 -62.49 -103.18 -23.00
CA LEU A 494 -62.89 -101.94 -22.33
C LEU A 494 -62.62 -101.95 -20.82
N GLU A 495 -62.74 -103.09 -20.16
CA GLU A 495 -62.41 -103.29 -18.74
C GLU A 495 -60.89 -103.17 -18.53
N GLU A 496 -60.10 -103.67 -19.47
CA GLU A 496 -58.65 -103.50 -19.49
C GLU A 496 -58.26 -102.04 -19.78
N GLN A 497 -58.92 -101.38 -20.75
CA GLN A 497 -58.74 -99.94 -20.99
C GLN A 497 -59.18 -99.08 -19.81
N TYR A 498 -60.25 -99.45 -19.11
CA TYR A 498 -60.71 -98.78 -17.90
C TYR A 498 -59.72 -98.97 -16.76
N LYS A 499 -59.13 -100.17 -16.60
CA LYS A 499 -58.04 -100.38 -15.63
C LYS A 499 -56.81 -99.55 -15.98
N ILE A 500 -56.43 -99.45 -17.25
CA ILE A 500 -55.32 -98.59 -17.69
C ILE A 500 -55.62 -97.13 -17.39
N LEU A 501 -56.81 -96.63 -17.76
CA LEU A 501 -57.25 -95.26 -17.45
C LEU A 501 -57.34 -95.02 -15.95
N PHE A 502 -57.82 -95.98 -15.16
CA PHE A 502 -57.90 -95.88 -13.71
C PHE A 502 -56.50 -95.81 -13.09
N VAL A 503 -55.55 -96.61 -13.56
CA VAL A 503 -54.14 -96.54 -13.14
C VAL A 503 -53.50 -95.22 -13.57
N GLU A 504 -53.77 -94.72 -14.77
CA GLU A 504 -53.31 -93.40 -15.22
C GLU A 504 -53.92 -92.26 -14.39
N TYR A 505 -55.22 -92.33 -14.07
CA TYR A 505 -55.90 -91.35 -13.23
C TYR A 505 -55.44 -91.41 -11.78
N ASP A 506 -55.19 -92.60 -11.22
CA ASP A 506 -54.67 -92.77 -9.86
C ASP A 506 -53.20 -92.31 -9.75
N ALA A 507 -52.39 -92.58 -10.77
CA ALA A 507 -51.03 -92.06 -10.89
C ALA A 507 -51.03 -90.52 -11.02
N LYS A 508 -51.97 -89.95 -11.79
CA LYS A 508 -52.14 -88.49 -11.91
C LYS A 508 -52.66 -87.85 -10.63
N TYR A 509 -53.64 -88.45 -9.95
CA TYR A 509 -54.15 -87.99 -8.66
C TYR A 509 -53.07 -88.05 -7.58
N SER A 510 -52.27 -89.11 -7.57
CA SER A 510 -51.10 -89.24 -6.70
C SER A 510 -50.04 -88.18 -7.03
N ARG A 511 -49.82 -87.85 -8.30
CA ARG A 511 -48.89 -86.78 -8.72
C ARG A 511 -49.40 -85.40 -8.32
N ILE A 512 -50.70 -85.13 -8.44
CA ILE A 512 -51.35 -83.89 -7.99
C ILE A 512 -51.31 -83.78 -6.46
N SER A 513 -51.62 -84.87 -5.73
CA SER A 513 -51.51 -84.91 -4.28
C SER A 513 -50.08 -84.72 -3.79
N ASN A 514 -49.09 -85.23 -4.52
CA ASN A 514 -47.67 -85.00 -4.24
C ASN A 514 -47.23 -83.58 -4.60
N LEU A 515 -47.71 -82.99 -5.69
CA LEU A 515 -47.49 -81.57 -6.01
C LEU A 515 -48.09 -80.66 -4.93
N TYR A 516 -49.28 -81.00 -4.43
CA TYR A 516 -49.94 -80.28 -3.34
C TYR A 516 -49.14 -80.41 -2.05
N LYS A 517 -48.69 -81.62 -1.68
CA LYS A 517 -47.82 -81.82 -0.51
C LYS A 517 -46.48 -81.10 -0.63
N VAL A 518 -45.82 -81.18 -1.80
CA VAL A 518 -44.51 -80.54 -2.02
C VAL A 518 -44.65 -79.03 -1.99
N LYS A 519 -45.60 -78.43 -2.72
CA LYS A 519 -45.81 -76.97 -2.68
C LYS A 519 -46.26 -76.49 -1.30
N MET A 520 -47.14 -77.20 -0.60
CA MET A 520 -47.56 -76.84 0.77
C MET A 520 -46.40 -76.94 1.76
N LEU A 521 -45.59 -78.01 1.71
CA LEU A 521 -44.41 -78.17 2.57
C LEU A 521 -43.33 -77.13 2.27
N GLN A 522 -43.16 -76.76 1.01
CA GLN A 522 -42.21 -75.73 0.59
C GLN A 522 -42.67 -74.34 1.04
N THR A 523 -43.98 -74.08 0.99
CA THR A 523 -44.59 -72.86 1.52
C THR A 523 -44.56 -72.83 3.07
N GLU A 524 -44.71 -73.97 3.75
CA GLU A 524 -44.58 -74.09 5.21
C GLU A 524 -43.13 -73.91 5.68
N VAL A 525 -42.13 -74.45 4.97
CA VAL A 525 -40.71 -74.29 5.32
C VAL A 525 -40.24 -72.86 5.01
N ASP A 526 -40.66 -72.28 3.88
CA ASP A 526 -40.38 -70.89 3.55
C ASP A 526 -41.09 -69.94 4.53
N ASN A 527 -42.34 -70.23 4.94
CA ASN A 527 -43.02 -69.42 5.95
C ASN A 527 -42.45 -69.62 7.35
N LYS A 528 -42.05 -70.83 7.75
CA LYS A 528 -41.50 -71.09 9.09
C LYS A 528 -40.12 -70.45 9.28
N SER A 529 -39.27 -70.47 8.24
CA SER A 529 -38.02 -69.68 8.24
C SER A 529 -38.26 -68.17 8.20
N ARG A 530 -39.38 -67.70 7.60
CA ARG A 530 -39.83 -66.30 7.64
C ARG A 530 -40.45 -65.87 8.98
N TRP A 531 -41.09 -66.77 9.73
CA TRP A 531 -41.76 -66.48 11.00
C TRP A 531 -40.79 -66.42 12.19
N ASP A 532 -39.74 -67.26 12.20
CA ASP A 532 -38.71 -67.26 13.25
C ASP A 532 -37.78 -66.01 13.22
N PHE A 533 -37.92 -65.13 12.22
CA PHE A 533 -37.13 -63.89 12.06
C PHE A 533 -37.89 -62.61 12.44
N VAL A 534 -39.23 -62.67 12.57
CA VAL A 534 -40.09 -61.52 12.92
C VAL A 534 -40.31 -61.40 14.44
N CYS A 535 -40.08 -62.47 15.21
CA CYS A 535 -40.03 -62.46 16.67
C CYS A 535 -38.58 -62.33 17.15
#